data_AF-A0A961HA21-F1
#
_entry.id   AF-A0A961HA21-F1
#
_cell.length_a   1.000
_cell.length_b   1.000
_cell.length_c   1.000
_cell.angle_alpha   90.00
_cell.angle_beta   90.00
_cell.angle_gamma   90.00
#
_symmetry.space_group_name_H-M   'P 1'
#
loop_
_entity.id
_entity.type
_entity.pdbx_description
1 polymer ?
#
loop_
_entity_poly.entity_id
_entity_poly.type
_entity_poly.pdbx_seq_one_letter_code
_entity_poly.pdbx_strand_id
1 'polypeptide(L)'
;MDFSSSGGLTGEQLEALFDLANNGVLSRIDARSLRCEDLYQWGLHPHTAAPGSALAAADANFAAAYPLTLAGPQAVTEHALFPAMSAVECLHTVGILIARRRSHRQSHIAEVLQLCRVAMECSALTIWLLGDADPVVRRDRCMSEEMDQLEEQSRYLAITQQAEEASPDRYPDQLLLANAEHRRKFNAMLDSAKEAYSVAKTPSFTKMIRESAQWVDAHVPAHDSGEIAMNEMESAARAFYSYGSSFIHGYKWMADYAGSSKLTG
;
A
#
# COMPACT_ATOMS: atom_id res chain seq x y z
N MET A 1 47.47 -20.70 15.94
CA MET A 1 46.84 -21.21 17.17
C MET A 1 45.47 -21.70 16.80
N ASP A 2 45.25 -22.99 17.00
CA ASP A 2 43.96 -23.67 16.88
C ASP A 2 42.88 -22.95 17.72
N PHE A 3 41.73 -22.68 17.11
CA PHE A 3 40.49 -22.51 17.84
C PHE A 3 39.77 -23.87 17.90
N SER A 4 40.31 -24.77 18.70
CA SER A 4 39.63 -26.02 19.07
C SER A 4 38.44 -25.70 19.98
N SER A 5 37.24 -26.01 19.48
CA SER A 5 36.01 -26.37 20.20
C SER A 5 35.69 -25.65 21.52
N SER A 6 34.79 -24.67 21.47
CA SER A 6 33.94 -24.30 22.61
C SER A 6 32.48 -24.63 22.25
N GLY A 7 31.84 -25.48 23.07
CA GLY A 7 30.47 -25.97 22.90
C GLY A 7 29.40 -24.91 23.11
N GLY A 8 29.35 -23.91 22.22
CA GLY A 8 28.25 -22.94 22.11
C GLY A 8 27.26 -23.35 21.03
N LEU A 9 26.00 -22.97 21.20
CA LEU A 9 24.98 -23.13 20.16
C LEU A 9 25.35 -22.31 18.92
N THR A 10 25.17 -22.90 17.75
CA THR A 10 25.24 -22.18 16.46
C THR A 10 24.10 -21.17 16.34
N GLY A 11 24.22 -20.20 15.42
CA GLY A 11 23.15 -19.23 15.16
C GLY A 11 21.83 -19.89 14.76
N GLU A 12 21.88 -20.97 13.97
CA GLU A 12 20.71 -21.75 13.59
C GLU A 12 20.08 -22.47 14.80
N GLN A 13 20.90 -23.03 15.69
CA GLN A 13 20.41 -23.64 16.92
C GLN A 13 19.78 -22.62 17.88
N LEU A 14 20.32 -21.39 17.93
CA LEU A 14 19.72 -20.30 18.71
C LEU A 14 18.38 -19.85 18.12
N GLU A 15 18.26 -19.68 16.79
CA GLU A 15 16.98 -19.36 16.15
C GLU A 15 15.96 -20.49 16.35
N ALA A 16 16.37 -21.76 16.24
CA ALA A 16 15.46 -22.90 16.45
C ALA A 16 14.96 -22.96 17.91
N LEU A 17 15.81 -22.69 18.90
CA LEU A 17 15.40 -22.60 20.29
C LEU A 17 14.48 -21.40 20.55
N PHE A 18 14.79 -20.24 19.97
CA PHE A 18 13.92 -19.07 20.05
C PHE A 18 12.56 -19.37 19.44
N ASP A 19 12.53 -20.01 18.27
CA ASP A 19 11.30 -20.36 17.58
C ASP A 19 10.46 -21.32 18.42
N LEU A 20 11.07 -22.37 18.97
CA LEU A 20 10.41 -23.31 19.88
C LEU A 20 9.86 -22.59 21.12
N ALA A 21 10.65 -21.72 21.75
CA ALA A 21 10.25 -20.97 22.93
C ALA A 21 9.12 -19.96 22.66
N ASN A 22 8.95 -19.52 21.40
CA ASN A 22 7.94 -18.56 20.98
C ASN A 22 6.87 -19.19 20.08
N ASN A 23 6.54 -20.46 20.33
CA ASN A 23 5.46 -21.20 19.67
C ASN A 23 5.57 -21.24 18.14
N GLY A 24 6.77 -21.27 17.56
CA GLY A 24 6.98 -21.35 16.11
C GLY A 24 6.80 -20.02 15.36
N VAL A 25 6.99 -18.88 16.02
CA VAL A 25 6.78 -17.55 15.42
C VAL A 25 7.64 -17.28 14.19
N LEU A 26 8.93 -17.65 14.20
CA LEU A 26 9.84 -17.49 13.07
C LEU A 26 9.45 -18.44 11.93
N SER A 27 9.05 -19.67 12.26
CA SER A 27 8.54 -20.61 11.25
C SER A 27 7.27 -20.08 10.57
N ARG A 28 6.35 -19.46 11.31
CA ARG A 28 5.18 -18.79 10.73
C ARG A 28 5.56 -17.61 9.85
N ILE A 29 6.49 -16.77 10.29
CA ILE A 29 6.98 -15.63 9.51
C ILE A 29 7.59 -16.13 8.20
N ASP A 30 8.43 -17.17 8.24
CA ASP A 30 9.05 -17.77 7.05
C ASP A 30 7.97 -18.33 6.11
N ALA A 31 7.00 -19.10 6.63
CA ALA A 31 5.90 -19.63 5.83
C ALA A 31 5.05 -18.53 5.17
N ARG A 32 4.78 -17.43 5.88
CA ARG A 32 4.04 -16.28 5.33
C ARG A 32 4.85 -15.54 4.28
N SER A 33 6.16 -15.40 4.47
CA SER A 33 7.06 -14.73 3.53
C SER A 33 7.12 -15.43 2.17
N LEU A 34 7.01 -16.77 2.15
CA LEU A 34 6.96 -17.53 0.89
C LEU A 34 5.73 -17.17 0.04
N ARG A 35 4.58 -16.89 0.68
CA ARG A 35 3.36 -16.48 -0.04
C ARG A 35 3.46 -15.09 -0.68
N CYS A 36 4.39 -14.26 -0.23
CA CYS A 36 4.66 -12.97 -0.86
C CYS A 36 5.21 -13.14 -2.28
N GLU A 37 5.92 -14.23 -2.56
CA GLU A 37 6.42 -14.55 -3.90
C GLU A 37 5.27 -14.91 -4.86
N ASP A 38 4.32 -15.73 -4.39
CA ASP A 38 3.16 -16.12 -5.19
C ASP A 38 2.33 -14.90 -5.64
N LEU A 39 2.18 -13.91 -4.76
CA LEU A 39 1.50 -12.66 -5.07
C LEU A 39 2.27 -11.80 -6.06
N TYR A 40 3.61 -11.82 -6.02
CA TYR A 40 4.44 -10.99 -6.90
C TYR A 40 4.24 -11.31 -8.38
N GLN A 41 4.09 -12.60 -8.72
CA GLN A 41 3.80 -13.01 -10.10
C GLN A 41 2.50 -12.43 -10.63
N TRP A 42 1.47 -12.31 -9.78
CA TRP A 42 0.24 -11.61 -10.13
C TRP A 42 0.48 -10.10 -10.31
N GLY A 43 1.26 -9.47 -9.43
CA GLY A 43 1.56 -8.03 -9.49
C GLY A 43 2.34 -7.61 -10.75
N LEU A 44 3.15 -8.51 -11.33
CA LEU A 44 3.84 -8.29 -12.61
C LEU A 44 2.90 -8.39 -13.82
N HIS A 45 1.76 -9.07 -13.66
CA HIS A 45 0.81 -9.37 -14.72
C HIS A 45 -0.63 -9.04 -14.29
N PRO A 46 -0.90 -7.79 -13.89
CA PRO A 46 -2.21 -7.40 -13.43
C PRO A 46 -3.21 -7.54 -14.58
N HIS A 47 -4.39 -8.08 -14.28
CA HIS A 47 -5.48 -8.19 -15.24
C HIS A 47 -6.36 -6.94 -15.17
N THR A 48 -6.59 -6.31 -16.32
CA THR A 48 -7.59 -5.25 -16.42
C THR A 48 -9.00 -5.82 -16.46
N ALA A 49 -10.01 -4.95 -16.40
CA ALA A 49 -11.40 -5.37 -16.46
C ALA A 49 -11.71 -6.16 -17.75
N ALA A 50 -12.22 -7.38 -17.58
CA ALA A 50 -12.68 -8.18 -18.70
C ALA A 50 -13.89 -7.51 -19.40
N PRO A 51 -13.98 -7.54 -20.74
CA PRO A 51 -15.14 -7.01 -21.45
C PRO A 51 -16.46 -7.60 -20.94
N GLY A 52 -17.45 -6.74 -20.68
CA GLY A 52 -18.75 -7.13 -20.14
C GLY A 52 -18.77 -7.43 -18.63
N SER A 53 -17.64 -7.30 -17.93
CA SER A 53 -17.61 -7.39 -16.46
C SER A 53 -18.24 -6.17 -15.78
N ALA A 54 -18.62 -6.33 -14.51
CA ALA A 54 -19.11 -5.21 -13.70
C ALA A 54 -18.07 -4.08 -13.55
N LEU A 55 -16.78 -4.42 -13.57
CA LEU A 55 -15.70 -3.44 -13.49
C LEU A 55 -15.55 -2.65 -14.80
N ALA A 56 -15.65 -3.31 -15.96
CA ALA A 56 -15.64 -2.63 -17.26
C ALA A 56 -16.86 -1.69 -17.43
N ALA A 57 -18.01 -2.08 -16.88
CA ALA A 57 -19.18 -1.19 -16.83
C ALA A 57 -18.94 0.02 -15.90
N ALA A 58 -18.23 -0.16 -14.79
CA ALA A 58 -17.88 0.93 -13.89
C ALA A 58 -16.93 1.94 -14.56
N ASP A 59 -15.95 1.47 -15.33
CA ASP A 59 -15.07 2.32 -16.13
C ASP A 59 -15.84 3.17 -17.15
N ALA A 60 -16.74 2.55 -17.92
CA ALA A 60 -17.59 3.27 -18.87
C ALA A 60 -18.49 4.32 -18.18
N ASN A 61 -19.04 3.98 -17.02
CA ASN A 61 -19.87 4.89 -16.22
C ASN A 61 -19.05 6.05 -15.63
N PHE A 62 -17.79 5.82 -15.26
CA PHE A 62 -16.88 6.87 -14.81
C PHE A 62 -16.60 7.85 -15.94
N ALA A 63 -16.18 7.36 -17.11
CA ALA A 63 -15.89 8.21 -18.27
C ALA A 63 -17.10 9.05 -18.71
N ALA A 64 -18.31 8.49 -18.61
CA ALA A 64 -19.55 9.21 -18.90
C ALA A 64 -19.90 10.27 -17.84
N ALA A 65 -19.64 9.99 -16.55
CA ALA A 65 -19.98 10.89 -15.45
C ALA A 65 -18.96 12.03 -15.27
N TYR A 66 -17.68 11.75 -15.54
CA TYR A 66 -16.56 12.65 -15.24
C TYR A 66 -15.65 12.89 -16.45
N PRO A 67 -16.17 13.40 -17.58
CA PRO A 67 -15.41 13.52 -18.84
C PRO A 67 -14.30 14.58 -18.82
N LEU A 68 -14.18 15.36 -17.74
CA LEU A 68 -13.20 16.45 -17.64
C LEU A 68 -11.85 16.01 -17.04
N THR A 69 -11.79 14.86 -16.34
CA THR A 69 -10.56 14.42 -15.66
C THR A 69 -9.60 13.67 -16.59
N LEU A 70 -8.40 13.37 -16.10
CA LEU A 70 -7.34 12.69 -16.86
C LEU A 70 -7.28 11.18 -16.58
N ALA A 71 -8.18 10.63 -15.77
CA ALA A 71 -8.22 9.23 -15.34
C ALA A 71 -8.37 8.18 -16.47
N GLY A 72 -8.61 8.62 -17.72
CA GLY A 72 -8.63 7.73 -18.87
C GLY A 72 -9.85 6.80 -18.94
N PRO A 73 -9.90 5.87 -19.92
CA PRO A 73 -11.05 5.02 -20.18
C PRO A 73 -11.19 3.84 -19.21
N GLN A 74 -10.20 3.57 -18.35
CA GLN A 74 -10.17 2.48 -17.37
C GLN A 74 -10.00 3.02 -15.94
N ALA A 75 -10.51 4.23 -15.68
CA ALA A 75 -10.30 4.95 -14.43
C ALA A 75 -10.56 4.10 -13.17
N VAL A 76 -11.73 3.46 -13.06
CA VAL A 76 -12.09 2.67 -11.87
C VAL A 76 -11.17 1.48 -11.72
N THR A 77 -10.87 0.79 -12.82
CA THR A 77 -9.91 -0.32 -12.83
C THR A 77 -8.53 0.15 -12.38
N GLU A 78 -7.99 1.20 -12.97
CA GLU A 78 -6.62 1.67 -12.73
C GLU A 78 -6.45 2.25 -11.32
N HIS A 79 -7.42 3.02 -10.82
CA HIS A 79 -7.42 3.55 -9.45
C HIS A 79 -7.41 2.44 -8.39
N ALA A 80 -8.06 1.30 -8.66
CA ALA A 80 -8.03 0.16 -7.75
C ALA A 80 -6.80 -0.73 -7.95
N LEU A 81 -6.34 -0.89 -9.19
CA LEU A 81 -5.28 -1.82 -9.54
C LEU A 81 -3.91 -1.31 -9.12
N PHE A 82 -3.62 -0.03 -9.31
CA PHE A 82 -2.34 0.56 -8.94
C PHE A 82 -1.97 0.39 -7.46
N PRO A 83 -2.84 0.72 -6.49
CA PRO A 83 -2.55 0.46 -5.09
C PRO A 83 -2.47 -1.05 -4.79
N ALA A 84 -3.28 -1.90 -5.41
CA ALA A 84 -3.16 -3.35 -5.23
C ALA A 84 -1.78 -3.88 -5.66
N MET A 85 -1.26 -3.42 -6.80
CA MET A 85 0.10 -3.74 -7.27
C MET A 85 1.16 -3.21 -6.30
N SER A 86 1.02 -1.96 -5.85
CA SER A 86 1.94 -1.35 -4.88
C SER A 86 1.99 -2.16 -3.56
N ALA A 87 0.85 -2.67 -3.10
CA ALA A 87 0.80 -3.54 -1.93
C ALA A 87 1.57 -4.85 -2.15
N VAL A 88 1.42 -5.46 -3.32
CA VAL A 88 2.12 -6.68 -3.70
C VAL A 88 3.62 -6.47 -3.79
N GLU A 89 4.10 -5.39 -4.39
CA GLU A 89 5.53 -5.06 -4.45
C GLU A 89 6.14 -4.85 -3.06
N CYS A 90 5.41 -4.19 -2.16
CA CYS A 90 5.82 -4.04 -0.76
C CYS A 90 5.94 -5.39 -0.07
N LEU A 91 4.94 -6.27 -0.23
CA LEU A 91 4.95 -7.61 0.38
C LEU A 91 6.05 -8.50 -0.20
N HIS A 92 6.31 -8.44 -1.51
CA HIS A 92 7.42 -9.17 -2.12
C HIS A 92 8.76 -8.74 -1.51
N THR A 93 8.98 -7.43 -1.36
CA THR A 93 10.18 -6.89 -0.72
C THR A 93 10.28 -7.35 0.74
N VAL A 94 9.17 -7.38 1.49
CA VAL A 94 9.12 -7.95 2.84
C VAL A 94 9.60 -9.41 2.84
N GLY A 95 9.16 -10.22 1.88
CA GLY A 95 9.58 -11.61 1.75
C GLY A 95 11.10 -11.76 1.57
N ILE A 96 11.70 -10.94 0.70
CA ILE A 96 13.15 -10.88 0.49
C ILE A 96 13.89 -10.51 1.80
N LEU A 97 13.40 -9.49 2.52
CA LEU A 97 14.02 -9.02 3.76
C LEU A 97 13.94 -10.08 4.87
N ILE A 98 12.81 -10.79 4.97
CA ILE A 98 12.64 -11.92 5.90
C ILE A 98 13.65 -13.03 5.57
N ALA A 99 13.82 -13.39 4.29
CA ALA A 99 14.81 -14.39 3.88
C ALA A 99 16.26 -13.97 4.18
N ARG A 100 16.55 -12.65 4.17
CA ARG A 100 17.86 -12.09 4.56
C ARG A 100 18.16 -12.26 6.05
N ARG A 101 17.16 -12.42 6.92
CA ARG A 101 17.36 -12.80 8.32
C ARG A 101 18.26 -14.02 8.43
N ARG A 102 17.94 -15.07 7.68
CA ARG A 102 18.66 -16.36 7.74
C ARG A 102 19.99 -16.32 6.99
N SER A 103 19.98 -15.76 5.78
CA SER A 103 21.16 -15.80 4.90
C SER A 103 22.26 -14.80 5.29
N HIS A 104 21.89 -13.67 5.92
CA HIS A 104 22.82 -12.56 6.22
C HIS A 104 22.80 -12.12 7.69
N ARG A 105 21.98 -12.75 8.55
CA ARG A 105 21.82 -12.38 9.97
C ARG A 105 21.38 -10.92 10.18
N GLN A 106 20.52 -10.42 9.31
CA GLN A 106 19.96 -9.06 9.36
C GLN A 106 18.44 -9.14 9.49
N SER A 107 17.87 -8.62 10.58
CA SER A 107 16.43 -8.76 10.86
C SER A 107 15.56 -7.84 10.00
N HIS A 108 16.07 -6.68 9.56
CA HIS A 108 15.33 -5.68 8.77
C HIS A 108 13.93 -5.36 9.33
N ILE A 109 13.79 -5.42 10.66
CA ILE A 109 12.46 -5.40 11.29
C ILE A 109 11.74 -4.07 11.07
N ALA A 110 12.47 -2.95 11.08
CA ALA A 110 11.89 -1.64 10.83
C ALA A 110 11.38 -1.56 9.39
N GLU A 111 12.21 -1.96 8.42
CA GLU A 111 11.86 -1.98 7.01
C GLU A 111 10.67 -2.91 6.72
N VAL A 112 10.67 -4.11 7.30
CA VAL A 112 9.55 -5.06 7.17
C VAL A 112 8.25 -4.44 7.67
N LEU A 113 8.26 -3.80 8.85
CA LEU A 113 7.06 -3.18 9.42
C LEU A 113 6.58 -1.97 8.61
N GLN A 114 7.51 -1.15 8.12
CA GLN A 114 7.17 0.00 7.27
C GLN A 114 6.51 -0.48 5.96
N LEU A 115 7.10 -1.46 5.29
CA LEU A 115 6.57 -1.99 4.03
C LEU A 115 5.24 -2.71 4.21
N CYS A 116 5.07 -3.51 5.27
CA CYS A 116 3.77 -4.10 5.61
C CYS A 116 2.70 -3.04 5.89
N ARG A 117 3.05 -1.90 6.52
CA ARG A 117 2.11 -0.78 6.73
C ARG A 117 1.71 -0.14 5.41
N VAL A 118 2.65 0.11 4.52
CA VAL A 118 2.34 0.64 3.17
C VAL A 118 1.46 -0.35 2.41
N ALA A 119 1.77 -1.65 2.45
CA ALA A 119 0.94 -2.67 1.82
C ALA A 119 -0.50 -2.67 2.35
N MET A 120 -0.68 -2.46 3.66
CA MET A 120 -2.00 -2.35 4.28
C MET A 120 -2.73 -1.07 3.88
N GLU A 121 -2.04 0.08 3.81
CA GLU A 121 -2.62 1.35 3.32
C GLU A 121 -3.12 1.21 1.87
N CYS A 122 -2.29 0.63 1.00
CA CYS A 122 -2.63 0.39 -0.40
C CYS A 122 -3.75 -0.65 -0.58
N SER A 123 -3.74 -1.73 0.20
CA SER A 123 -4.82 -2.73 0.18
C SER A 123 -6.13 -2.14 0.67
N ALA A 124 -6.10 -1.33 1.73
CA ALA A 124 -7.28 -0.64 2.25
C ALA A 124 -7.84 0.36 1.23
N LEU A 125 -6.99 1.07 0.48
CA LEU A 125 -7.45 1.94 -0.60
C LEU A 125 -8.20 1.15 -1.67
N THR A 126 -7.64 0.02 -2.11
CA THR A 126 -8.28 -0.86 -3.10
C THR A 126 -9.65 -1.35 -2.61
N ILE A 127 -9.73 -1.85 -1.38
CA ILE A 127 -10.98 -2.34 -0.78
C ILE A 127 -11.98 -1.19 -0.61
N TRP A 128 -11.54 -0.01 -0.19
CA TRP A 128 -12.43 1.14 -0.05
C TRP A 128 -13.00 1.57 -1.40
N LEU A 129 -12.20 1.60 -2.47
CA LEU A 129 -12.66 1.94 -3.81
C LEU A 129 -13.70 0.94 -4.35
N LEU A 130 -13.48 -0.37 -4.14
CA LEU A 130 -14.27 -1.42 -4.79
C LEU A 130 -15.27 -2.16 -3.89
N GLY A 131 -15.16 -2.06 -2.58
CA GLY A 131 -15.86 -2.92 -1.62
C GLY A 131 -17.35 -2.64 -1.48
N ASP A 132 -17.83 -1.49 -1.95
CA ASP A 132 -19.26 -1.19 -1.96
C ASP A 132 -19.97 -1.96 -3.07
N ALA A 133 -21.17 -2.48 -2.84
CA ALA A 133 -21.93 -3.19 -3.85
C ALA A 133 -22.54 -2.24 -4.89
N ASP A 134 -22.78 -0.97 -4.54
CA ASP A 134 -23.35 0.02 -5.44
C ASP A 134 -22.29 0.55 -6.44
N PRO A 135 -22.49 0.36 -7.77
CA PRO A 135 -21.58 0.89 -8.78
C PRO A 135 -21.44 2.41 -8.77
N VAL A 136 -22.47 3.15 -8.36
CA VAL A 136 -22.42 4.61 -8.24
C VAL A 136 -21.47 5.00 -7.11
N VAL A 137 -21.57 4.33 -5.97
CA VAL A 137 -20.67 4.58 -4.83
C VAL A 137 -19.21 4.28 -5.20
N ARG A 138 -18.93 3.16 -5.86
CA ARG A 138 -17.55 2.85 -6.31
C ARG A 138 -17.00 3.90 -7.27
N ARG A 139 -17.80 4.31 -8.27
CA ARG A 139 -17.45 5.35 -9.24
C ARG A 139 -17.12 6.67 -8.54
N ASP A 140 -17.96 7.10 -7.60
CA ASP A 140 -17.80 8.37 -6.90
C ASP A 140 -16.59 8.33 -5.94
N ARG A 141 -16.29 7.19 -5.32
CA ARG A 141 -15.05 6.99 -4.53
C ARG A 141 -13.81 7.08 -5.39
N CYS A 142 -13.80 6.49 -6.59
CA CYS A 142 -12.70 6.67 -7.54
C CYS A 142 -12.53 8.13 -7.95
N MET A 143 -13.63 8.89 -8.09
CA MET A 143 -13.53 10.32 -8.41
C MET A 143 -13.01 11.15 -7.24
N SER A 144 -13.40 10.81 -5.99
CA SER A 144 -12.79 11.40 -4.79
C SER A 144 -11.28 11.20 -4.76
N GLU A 145 -10.82 9.99 -5.08
CA GLU A 145 -9.41 9.63 -5.11
C GLU A 145 -8.67 10.33 -6.26
N GLU A 146 -9.24 10.36 -7.47
CA GLU A 146 -8.72 11.12 -8.62
C GLU A 146 -8.53 12.60 -8.28
N MET A 147 -9.52 13.23 -7.63
CA MET A 147 -9.39 14.63 -7.23
C MET A 147 -8.26 14.86 -6.23
N ASP A 148 -8.05 13.93 -5.28
CA ASP A 148 -6.92 14.00 -4.36
C ASP A 148 -5.57 13.82 -5.11
N GLN A 149 -5.49 12.89 -6.07
CA GLN A 149 -4.29 12.71 -6.91
C GLN A 149 -3.97 13.95 -7.75
N LEU A 150 -4.98 14.56 -8.38
CA LEU A 150 -4.82 15.79 -9.14
C LEU A 150 -4.35 16.96 -8.25
N GLU A 151 -4.77 17.01 -6.99
CA GLU A 151 -4.24 17.99 -6.04
C GLU A 151 -2.78 17.73 -5.67
N GLU A 152 -2.37 16.48 -5.46
CA GLU A 152 -0.95 16.15 -5.25
C GLU A 152 -0.10 16.47 -6.49
N GLN A 153 -0.59 16.16 -7.69
CA GLN A 153 0.07 16.51 -8.94
C GLN A 153 0.20 18.03 -9.09
N SER A 154 -0.83 18.81 -8.73
CA SER A 154 -0.76 20.28 -8.73
C SER A 154 0.37 20.80 -7.83
N ARG A 155 0.53 20.23 -6.63
CA ARG A 155 1.62 20.59 -5.70
C ARG A 155 2.99 20.23 -6.28
N TYR A 156 3.13 19.05 -6.86
CA TYR A 156 4.37 18.65 -7.54
C TYR A 156 4.71 19.61 -8.70
N LEU A 157 3.73 19.98 -9.51
CA LEU A 157 3.91 20.91 -10.62
C LEU A 157 4.32 22.32 -10.14
N ALA A 158 3.81 22.78 -9.00
CA ALA A 158 4.26 24.03 -8.38
C ALA A 158 5.72 23.95 -7.90
N ILE A 159 6.13 22.84 -7.30
CA ILE A 159 7.51 22.62 -6.84
C ILE A 159 8.47 22.61 -8.04
N THR A 160 8.11 21.91 -9.12
CA THR A 160 8.97 21.85 -10.33
C THR A 160 9.07 23.20 -11.02
N GLN A 161 7.99 23.97 -11.07
CA GLN A 161 8.03 25.35 -11.57
C GLN A 161 9.00 26.23 -10.76
N GLN A 162 8.92 26.18 -9.42
CA GLN A 162 9.85 26.95 -8.58
C GLN A 162 11.31 26.57 -8.83
N ALA A 163 11.59 25.29 -9.03
CA ALA A 163 12.94 24.81 -9.33
C ALA A 163 13.44 25.26 -10.71
N GLU A 164 12.56 25.30 -11.72
CA GLU A 164 12.84 25.81 -13.06
C GLU A 164 13.13 27.32 -13.03
N GLU A 165 12.32 28.10 -12.32
CA GLU A 165 12.46 29.55 -12.20
C GLU A 165 13.73 29.95 -11.42
N ALA A 166 14.11 29.17 -10.40
CA ALA A 166 15.29 29.45 -9.59
C ALA A 166 16.61 29.15 -10.32
N SER A 167 16.60 28.30 -11.35
CA SER A 167 17.81 27.87 -12.08
C SER A 167 17.49 27.47 -13.53
N PRO A 168 17.06 28.43 -14.38
CA PRO A 168 16.60 28.14 -15.74
C PRO A 168 17.71 27.52 -16.60
N ASP A 169 18.96 27.92 -16.41
CA ASP A 169 20.12 27.43 -17.17
C ASP A 169 20.40 25.93 -16.99
N ARG A 170 19.78 25.27 -15.99
CA ARG A 170 19.89 23.82 -15.78
C ARG A 170 19.04 23.02 -16.77
N TYR A 171 18.09 23.65 -17.44
CA TYR A 171 17.08 22.99 -18.26
C TYR A 171 17.16 23.47 -19.71
N PRO A 172 16.98 22.57 -20.70
CA PRO A 172 16.81 23.00 -22.08
C PRO A 172 15.55 23.86 -22.26
N ASP A 173 15.62 24.93 -23.06
CA ASP A 173 14.49 25.84 -23.32
C ASP A 173 13.21 25.11 -23.77
N GLN A 174 13.35 24.08 -24.61
CA GLN A 174 12.22 23.27 -25.08
C GLN A 174 11.49 22.56 -23.93
N LEU A 175 12.23 22.10 -22.91
CA LEU A 175 11.65 21.45 -21.73
C LEU A 175 10.88 22.48 -20.90
N LEU A 176 11.44 23.68 -20.70
CA LEU A 176 10.79 24.76 -19.96
C LEU A 176 9.46 25.16 -20.62
N LEU A 177 9.45 25.30 -21.94
CA LEU A 177 8.24 25.61 -22.71
C LEU A 177 7.19 24.48 -22.61
N ALA A 178 7.62 23.22 -22.75
CA ALA A 178 6.73 22.07 -22.64
C ALA A 178 6.11 21.95 -21.24
N ASN A 179 6.91 22.14 -20.19
CA ASN A 179 6.46 22.07 -18.80
C ASN A 179 5.51 23.23 -18.47
N ALA A 180 5.81 24.45 -18.93
CA ALA A 180 4.91 25.59 -18.76
C ALA A 180 3.54 25.36 -19.43
N GLU A 181 3.53 24.81 -20.65
CA GLU A 181 2.29 24.50 -21.36
C GLU A 181 1.52 23.33 -20.70
N HIS A 182 2.23 22.31 -20.21
CA HIS A 182 1.64 21.22 -19.43
C HIS A 182 0.95 21.75 -18.18
N ARG A 183 1.63 22.59 -17.38
CA ARG A 183 1.04 23.23 -16.19
C ARG A 183 -0.18 24.06 -16.51
N ARG A 184 -0.14 24.85 -17.59
CA ARG A 184 -1.28 25.68 -18.02
C ARG A 184 -2.50 24.83 -18.35
N LYS A 185 -2.32 23.76 -19.15
CA LYS A 185 -3.41 22.83 -19.52
C LYS A 185 -3.95 22.08 -18.31
N PHE A 186 -3.05 21.58 -17.46
CA PHE A 186 -3.39 20.85 -16.26
C PHE A 186 -4.22 21.71 -15.29
N ASN A 187 -3.76 22.93 -14.97
CA ASN A 187 -4.47 23.82 -14.06
C ASN A 187 -5.84 24.22 -14.61
N ALA A 188 -5.95 24.51 -15.91
CA ALA A 188 -7.24 24.81 -16.52
C ALA A 188 -8.24 23.63 -16.44
N MET A 189 -7.74 22.40 -16.62
CA MET A 189 -8.54 21.19 -16.44
C MET A 189 -8.96 21.02 -14.98
N LEU A 190 -8.02 21.15 -14.03
CA LEU A 190 -8.30 20.99 -12.60
C LEU A 190 -9.31 22.03 -12.11
N ASP A 191 -9.18 23.29 -12.52
CA ASP A 191 -10.13 24.35 -12.18
C ASP A 191 -11.54 24.01 -12.72
N SER A 192 -11.62 23.55 -13.97
CA SER A 192 -12.89 23.13 -14.59
C SER A 192 -13.51 21.93 -13.86
N ALA A 193 -12.70 20.95 -13.45
CA ALA A 193 -13.17 19.79 -12.69
C ALA A 193 -13.67 20.19 -11.29
N LYS A 194 -12.96 21.10 -10.59
CA LYS A 194 -13.37 21.63 -9.27
C LYS A 194 -14.66 22.45 -9.34
N GLU A 195 -14.90 23.15 -10.44
CA GLU A 195 -16.16 23.87 -10.66
C GLU A 195 -17.31 22.91 -10.99
N ALA A 196 -17.05 21.90 -11.82
CA ALA A 196 -18.08 20.98 -12.32
C ALA A 196 -18.49 19.89 -11.32
N TYR A 197 -17.56 19.42 -10.47
CA TYR A 197 -17.79 18.24 -9.64
C TYR A 197 -17.70 18.54 -8.14
N SER A 198 -18.72 18.10 -7.42
CA SER A 198 -18.70 18.08 -5.94
C SER A 198 -18.54 16.63 -5.49
N VAL A 199 -17.35 16.30 -5.01
CA VAL A 199 -17.03 14.96 -4.49
C VAL A 199 -16.70 15.01 -3.01
N ALA A 200 -16.95 13.90 -2.33
CA ALA A 200 -16.51 13.72 -0.94
C ALA A 200 -14.98 13.68 -0.89
N LYS A 201 -14.40 14.01 0.26
CA LYS A 201 -12.97 13.74 0.49
C LYS A 201 -12.74 12.25 0.74
N THR A 202 -11.62 11.75 0.28
CA THR A 202 -11.13 10.42 0.66
C THR A 202 -10.96 10.36 2.18
N PRO A 203 -11.35 9.26 2.84
CA PRO A 203 -11.14 9.11 4.27
C PRO A 203 -9.65 9.08 4.62
N SER A 204 -9.30 9.46 5.85
CA SER A 204 -7.93 9.24 6.34
C SER A 204 -7.58 7.76 6.34
N PHE A 205 -6.30 7.42 6.17
CA PHE A 205 -5.85 6.02 6.20
C PHE A 205 -6.27 5.29 7.47
N THR A 206 -6.27 5.95 8.63
CA THR A 206 -6.78 5.36 9.89
C THR A 206 -8.23 4.87 9.76
N LYS A 207 -9.10 5.70 9.15
CA LYS A 207 -10.51 5.35 8.93
C LYS A 207 -10.65 4.28 7.85
N MET A 208 -9.93 4.46 6.74
CA MET A 208 -9.95 3.57 5.58
C MET A 208 -9.50 2.14 5.93
N ILE A 209 -8.42 1.99 6.71
CA ILE A 209 -7.90 0.70 7.17
C ILE A 209 -8.91 0.00 8.07
N ARG A 210 -9.52 0.73 9.02
CA ARG A 210 -10.55 0.17 9.88
C ARG A 210 -11.75 -0.33 9.07
N GLU A 211 -12.28 0.51 8.18
CA GLU A 211 -13.47 0.17 7.37
C GLU A 211 -13.18 -0.97 6.40
N SER A 212 -11.98 -1.02 5.82
CA SER A 212 -11.57 -2.12 4.93
C SER A 212 -11.37 -3.42 5.70
N ALA A 213 -10.82 -3.37 6.91
CA ALA A 213 -10.66 -4.56 7.75
C ALA A 213 -12.03 -5.10 8.21
N GLN A 214 -12.97 -4.22 8.58
CA GLN A 214 -14.37 -4.60 8.84
C GLN A 214 -15.03 -5.22 7.62
N TRP A 215 -14.75 -4.69 6.42
CA TRP A 215 -15.22 -5.28 5.19
C TRP A 215 -14.67 -6.70 4.99
N VAL A 216 -13.38 -6.94 5.25
CA VAL A 216 -12.78 -8.28 5.19
C VAL A 216 -13.41 -9.24 6.20
N ASP A 217 -13.64 -8.79 7.43
CA ASP A 217 -14.32 -9.58 8.48
C ASP A 217 -15.75 -9.97 8.05
N ALA A 218 -16.44 -9.10 7.31
CA ALA A 218 -17.78 -9.36 6.80
C ALA A 218 -17.81 -10.19 5.48
N HIS A 219 -16.69 -10.28 4.76
CA HIS A 219 -16.58 -10.89 3.43
C HIS A 219 -15.46 -11.94 3.37
N VAL A 220 -15.39 -12.80 4.39
CA VAL A 220 -14.40 -13.88 4.46
C VAL A 220 -14.53 -14.77 3.20
N PRO A 221 -13.43 -15.03 2.47
CA PRO A 221 -13.47 -15.90 1.30
C PRO A 221 -13.91 -17.33 1.66
N ALA A 222 -14.71 -17.96 0.79
CA ALA A 222 -15.23 -19.32 1.04
C ALA A 222 -14.14 -20.40 1.20
N HIS A 223 -12.93 -20.13 0.70
CA HIS A 223 -11.77 -21.03 0.84
C HIS A 223 -10.91 -20.73 2.08
N ASP A 224 -11.28 -19.74 2.90
CA ASP A 224 -10.58 -19.48 4.15
C ASP A 224 -10.69 -20.71 5.07
N SER A 225 -9.55 -21.14 5.59
CA SER A 225 -9.46 -22.26 6.53
C SER A 225 -9.35 -21.77 7.99
N GLY A 226 -9.75 -20.53 8.24
CA GLY A 226 -9.72 -19.85 9.52
C GLY A 226 -8.52 -18.90 9.71
N GLU A 227 -7.74 -18.60 8.66
CA GLU A 227 -6.71 -17.56 8.77
C GLU A 227 -7.34 -16.18 8.91
N ILE A 228 -8.45 -15.93 8.22
CA ILE A 228 -9.19 -14.66 8.33
C ILE A 228 -10.30 -14.81 9.36
N ALA A 229 -11.13 -15.86 9.25
CA ALA A 229 -12.34 -16.01 10.08
C ALA A 229 -12.08 -16.08 11.59
N MET A 230 -10.88 -16.52 12.01
CA MET A 230 -10.54 -16.66 13.44
C MET A 230 -9.75 -15.49 14.02
N ASN A 231 -9.34 -14.49 13.22
CA ASN A 231 -8.31 -13.51 13.63
C ASN A 231 -8.78 -12.05 13.72
N GLU A 232 -10.10 -11.77 13.63
CA GLU A 232 -10.71 -10.42 13.77
C GLU A 232 -9.86 -9.31 13.14
N MET A 233 -9.88 -9.20 11.82
CA MET A 233 -8.97 -8.36 11.05
C MET A 233 -9.01 -6.90 11.47
N GLU A 234 -10.15 -6.35 11.88
CA GLU A 234 -10.22 -4.97 12.36
C GLU A 234 -9.25 -4.71 13.53
N SER A 235 -9.28 -5.57 14.55
CA SER A 235 -8.48 -5.40 15.76
C SER A 235 -6.99 -5.47 15.42
N ALA A 236 -6.61 -6.49 14.64
CA ALA A 236 -5.24 -6.71 14.21
C ALA A 236 -4.72 -5.55 13.33
N ALA A 237 -5.51 -5.12 12.34
CA ALA A 237 -5.13 -4.04 11.43
C ALA A 237 -4.93 -2.70 12.16
N ARG A 238 -5.81 -2.38 13.12
CA ARG A 238 -5.69 -1.15 13.93
C ARG A 238 -4.46 -1.16 14.82
N ALA A 239 -4.21 -2.28 15.51
CA ALA A 239 -3.02 -2.44 16.34
C ALA A 239 -1.75 -2.34 15.49
N PHE A 240 -1.71 -3.06 14.37
CA PHE A 240 -0.59 -3.05 13.45
C PHE A 240 -0.35 -1.67 12.83
N TYR A 241 -1.40 -0.95 12.43
CA TYR A 241 -1.27 0.39 11.85
C TYR A 241 -0.67 1.39 12.85
N SER A 242 -1.14 1.37 14.09
CA SER A 242 -0.60 2.22 15.17
C SER A 242 0.85 1.86 15.50
N TYR A 243 1.16 0.56 15.52
CA TYR A 243 2.50 0.05 15.78
C TYR A 243 3.47 0.46 14.66
N GLY A 244 3.12 0.16 13.39
CA GLY A 244 3.93 0.49 12.21
C GLY A 244 4.11 1.99 11.97
N SER A 245 3.12 2.81 12.33
CA SER A 245 3.23 4.28 12.22
C SER A 245 4.41 4.83 13.02
N SER A 246 4.75 4.20 14.15
CA SER A 246 5.90 4.59 14.95
C SER A 246 7.23 4.35 14.24
N PHE A 247 7.34 3.30 13.43
CA PHE A 247 8.54 3.00 12.65
C PHE A 247 8.66 3.90 11.42
N ILE A 248 7.54 4.37 10.85
CA ILE A 248 7.55 5.33 9.74
C ILE A 248 7.88 6.75 10.20
N HIS A 249 7.33 7.19 11.34
CA HIS A 249 7.54 8.56 11.83
C HIS A 249 8.66 8.72 12.86
N GLY A 250 9.36 7.64 13.22
CA GLY A 250 10.44 7.67 14.20
C GLY A 250 9.97 7.89 15.64
N TYR A 251 8.76 7.43 15.99
CA TYR A 251 8.25 7.56 17.35
C TYR A 251 8.89 6.55 18.29
N LYS A 252 9.61 7.05 19.30
CA LYS A 252 10.40 6.21 20.23
C LYS A 252 9.60 5.32 21.18
N TRP A 253 8.32 5.64 21.43
CA TRP A 253 7.51 4.95 22.45
C TRP A 253 7.38 3.45 22.18
N MET A 254 7.55 3.03 20.92
CA MET A 254 7.54 1.62 20.58
C MET A 254 8.75 0.84 21.07
N ALA A 255 9.91 1.48 21.28
CA ALA A 255 11.08 0.81 21.86
C ALA A 255 10.77 0.29 23.27
N ASP A 256 9.93 1.01 24.03
CA ASP A 256 9.52 0.63 25.39
C ASP A 256 8.67 -0.66 25.38
N TYR A 257 7.85 -0.88 24.34
CA TYR A 257 7.01 -2.06 24.18
C TYR A 257 7.71 -3.21 23.44
N ALA A 258 8.70 -2.95 22.59
CA ALA A 258 9.47 -3.99 21.92
C ALA A 258 10.51 -4.63 22.86
N GLY A 259 11.03 -3.86 23.81
CA GLY A 259 11.95 -4.33 24.86
C GLY A 259 11.25 -4.96 26.06
N SER A 260 9.94 -4.77 26.22
CA SER A 260 9.14 -5.38 27.27
C SER A 260 8.23 -6.47 26.69
N SER A 261 8.23 -7.65 27.30
CA SER A 261 7.60 -8.91 26.85
C SER A 261 6.06 -8.92 26.76
N LYS A 262 5.41 -7.78 26.47
CA LYS A 262 3.94 -7.62 26.54
C LYS A 262 3.19 -7.80 25.22
N LEU A 263 3.85 -8.06 24.09
CA LEU A 263 3.20 -8.19 22.78
C LEU A 263 3.20 -9.62 22.20
N THR A 264 3.63 -10.64 22.95
CA THR A 264 3.61 -12.05 22.51
C THR A 264 2.64 -12.91 23.30
N GLY A 265 1.56 -12.30 23.82
CA GLY A 265 0.43 -13.01 24.43
C GLY A 265 -0.62 -13.35 23.39
#